data_AF-A0A0C3PZW8-F1
#
_entry.id   AF-A0A0C3PZW8-F1
#
_cell.length_a   1.000
_cell.length_b   1.000
_cell.length_c   1.000
_cell.angle_alpha   90.00
_cell.angle_beta   90.00
_cell.angle_gamma   90.00
#
_symmetry.space_group_name_H-M   'P 1'
#
loop_
_entity.id
_entity.type
_entity.pdbx_description
1 polymer ?
#
loop_
_entity_poly.entity_id
_entity_poly.type
_entity_poly.pdbx_seq_one_letter_code
_entity_poly.pdbx_strand_id
1 'polypeptide(L)'
;MSTSVLFSTFPPFPTLSLLVPSETHIGDLYGLLCDRYPHLPTEEYLSISPHSGSLTPDTLISELHGASPGLVTLRLVPRLLGGKGGFGSQLRAAGGRMSSQKTNNNDSCRDLSGRRLNTLKTAKRLVEYMEHESDRKKAAADAKKAKLENLERKIAAASVDPETLAGKKHRFDDTEYLEESRELVDNVRSAVSTEEESQNRTAFNPTGGLEVSRHHCSGASSTNRGSGSSNSITCGGGICLNTAPQSVLHCI
;
A
#
# COMPACT_ATOMS: atom_id res chain seq x y z
N MET A 1 12.85 49.53 -29.33
CA MET A 1 12.69 49.22 -27.89
C MET A 1 13.32 47.86 -27.64
N SER A 2 14.06 47.69 -26.55
CA SER A 2 14.64 46.39 -26.16
C SER A 2 13.79 45.74 -25.08
N THR A 3 13.46 44.47 -25.24
CA THR A 3 12.70 43.67 -24.29
C THR A 3 13.63 42.69 -23.59
N SER A 4 13.52 42.60 -22.26
CA SER A 4 14.19 41.57 -21.47
C SER A 4 13.34 40.30 -21.49
N VAL A 5 13.89 39.22 -22.04
CA VAL A 5 13.25 37.90 -22.06
C VAL A 5 13.93 37.01 -21.02
N LEU A 6 13.15 36.48 -20.09
CA LEU A 6 13.59 35.51 -19.10
C LEU A 6 13.12 34.12 -19.50
N PHE A 7 14.03 33.16 -19.53
CA PHE A 7 13.76 31.75 -19.78
C PHE A 7 13.87 30.97 -18.48
N SER A 8 12.74 30.46 -18.00
CA SER A 8 12.69 29.45 -16.95
C SER A 8 13.01 28.09 -17.54
N THR A 9 14.14 27.53 -17.14
CA THR A 9 14.66 26.23 -17.58
C THR A 9 14.29 25.13 -16.57
N PHE A 10 14.74 23.90 -16.82
CA PHE A 10 14.55 22.75 -15.95
C PHE A 10 15.85 22.43 -15.19
N PRO A 11 15.78 21.85 -13.97
CA PRO A 11 16.97 21.44 -13.23
C PRO A 11 17.82 20.44 -14.03
N PRO A 12 19.16 20.57 -14.05
CA PRO A 12 20.01 21.44 -13.23
C PRO A 12 20.34 22.82 -13.82
N PHE A 13 19.70 23.24 -14.93
CA PHE A 13 20.05 24.47 -15.61
C PHE A 13 19.54 25.72 -14.86
N PRO A 14 20.31 26.84 -14.85
CA PRO A 14 19.86 28.10 -14.28
C PRO A 14 18.86 28.79 -15.21
N THR A 15 18.14 29.79 -14.68
CA THR A 15 17.32 30.68 -15.50
C THR A 15 18.20 31.51 -16.43
N LEU A 16 17.83 31.58 -17.70
CA LEU A 16 18.58 32.30 -18.72
C LEU A 16 17.89 33.63 -19.03
N SER A 17 18.66 34.65 -19.38
CA SER A 17 18.13 35.96 -19.78
C SER A 17 18.69 36.38 -21.13
N LEU A 18 17.83 36.97 -21.97
CA LEU A 18 18.17 37.60 -23.24
C LEU A 18 17.64 39.05 -23.27
N LEU A 19 18.44 39.97 -23.80
CA LEU A 19 17.98 41.31 -24.15
C LEU A 19 17.85 41.33 -25.66
N VAL A 20 16.63 41.52 -26.15
CA VAL A 20 16.31 41.33 -27.57
C VAL A 20 15.45 42.49 -28.06
N PRO A 21 15.63 43.00 -29.29
CA PRO A 21 14.73 43.99 -29.87
C PRO A 21 13.27 43.51 -29.88
N SER A 22 12.30 44.40 -29.70
CA SER A 22 10.89 44.01 -29.67
C SER A 22 10.33 43.47 -31.01
N GLU A 23 11.08 43.64 -32.11
CA GLU A 23 10.74 43.17 -33.47
C GLU A 23 11.28 41.78 -33.80
N THR A 24 11.98 41.11 -32.89
CA THR A 24 12.45 39.75 -33.15
C THR A 24 11.33 38.73 -33.05
N HIS A 25 11.38 37.72 -33.91
CA HIS A 25 10.45 36.60 -33.89
C HIS A 25 10.85 35.57 -32.82
N ILE A 26 9.86 34.79 -32.36
CA ILE A 26 10.08 33.72 -31.39
C ILE A 26 10.95 32.60 -31.97
N GLY A 27 10.85 32.33 -33.27
CA GLY A 27 11.71 31.34 -33.95
C GLY A 27 13.20 31.66 -33.80
N ASP A 28 13.59 32.93 -33.87
CA ASP A 28 14.99 33.35 -33.81
C ASP A 28 15.57 33.36 -32.39
N LEU A 29 14.71 33.34 -31.36
CA LEU A 29 15.13 33.42 -29.96
C LEU A 29 16.06 32.28 -29.56
N TYR A 30 15.85 31.10 -30.13
CA TYR A 30 16.65 29.94 -29.76
C TYR A 30 18.07 30.02 -30.33
N GLY A 31 18.23 30.50 -31.57
CA GLY A 31 19.54 30.78 -32.16
C GLY A 31 20.33 31.77 -31.30
N LEU A 32 19.69 32.88 -30.91
CA LEU A 32 20.28 33.88 -30.01
C LEU A 32 20.63 33.32 -28.62
N LEU A 33 19.87 32.35 -28.14
CA LEU A 33 20.14 31.65 -26.89
C LEU A 33 21.36 30.73 -27.02
N CYS A 34 21.51 30.02 -28.13
CA CYS A 34 22.64 29.14 -28.41
C CYS A 34 23.95 29.93 -28.57
N ASP A 35 23.91 31.09 -29.24
CA ASP A 35 25.07 31.99 -29.38
C ASP A 35 25.60 32.45 -28.01
N ARG A 36 24.68 32.69 -27.07
CA ARG A 36 24.99 33.12 -25.70
C ARG A 36 25.38 31.97 -24.78
N TYR A 37 24.79 30.80 -25.00
CA TYR A 37 24.91 29.64 -24.13
C TYR A 37 25.18 28.38 -24.98
N PRO A 38 26.44 28.14 -25.38
CA PRO A 38 26.80 27.04 -26.27
C PRO A 38 26.64 25.64 -25.65
N HIS A 39 26.34 25.57 -24.35
CA HIS A 39 26.09 24.31 -23.63
C HIS A 39 24.64 23.82 -23.74
N LEU A 40 23.78 24.59 -24.42
CA LEU A 40 22.39 24.21 -24.61
C LEU A 40 22.28 23.06 -25.65
N PRO A 41 21.41 22.05 -25.42
CA PRO A 41 21.06 21.06 -26.44
C PRO A 41 20.49 21.71 -27.71
N THR A 42 20.31 20.94 -28.79
CA THR A 42 19.72 21.40 -30.07
C THR A 42 18.19 21.59 -30.00
N GLU A 43 17.63 22.48 -30.84
CA GLU A 43 16.19 22.80 -30.94
C GLU A 43 15.27 21.59 -31.03
N GLU A 44 15.75 20.49 -31.60
CA GLU A 44 14.96 19.28 -31.77
C GLU A 44 14.49 18.68 -30.43
N TYR A 45 15.26 18.90 -29.36
CA TYR A 45 14.99 18.38 -28.01
C TYR A 45 14.36 19.40 -27.07
N LEU A 46 14.34 20.68 -27.42
CA LEU A 46 13.88 21.74 -26.52
C LEU A 46 12.84 22.62 -27.22
N SER A 47 11.73 22.88 -26.56
CA SER A 47 10.69 23.79 -27.03
C SER A 47 10.56 24.99 -26.11
N ILE A 48 10.46 26.18 -26.71
CA ILE A 48 10.10 27.41 -26.02
C ILE A 48 8.58 27.44 -25.88
N SER A 49 8.09 27.67 -24.66
CA SER A 49 6.67 27.77 -24.34
C SER A 49 6.39 28.97 -23.46
N PRO A 50 5.23 29.64 -23.59
CA PRO A 50 4.85 30.73 -22.70
C PRO A 50 4.29 30.16 -21.38
N HIS A 51 4.04 31.01 -20.40
CA HIS A 51 3.33 30.59 -19.19
C HIS A 51 1.85 30.23 -19.47
N SER A 52 1.23 30.88 -20.46
CA SER A 52 -0.12 30.56 -20.92
C SER A 52 -0.26 30.72 -22.42
N GLY A 53 -1.10 29.88 -23.04
CA GLY A 53 -1.40 29.94 -24.45
C GLY A 53 -0.47 29.10 -25.33
N SER A 54 -0.69 29.20 -26.63
CA SER A 54 0.16 28.57 -27.66
C SER A 54 0.95 29.67 -28.36
N LEU A 55 2.24 29.41 -28.63
CA LEU A 55 3.07 30.31 -29.44
C LEU A 55 3.20 29.74 -30.84
N THR A 56 3.12 30.64 -31.81
CA THR A 56 3.55 30.39 -33.19
C THR A 56 4.95 30.98 -33.38
N PRO A 57 5.83 30.36 -34.18
CA PRO A 57 7.20 30.85 -34.38
C PRO A 57 7.25 32.26 -34.97
N ASP A 58 6.22 32.66 -35.72
CA ASP A 58 6.14 33.96 -36.40
C ASP A 58 5.70 35.11 -35.49
N THR A 59 5.26 34.82 -34.26
CA THR A 59 4.81 35.86 -33.32
C THR A 59 6.00 36.73 -32.88
N LEU A 60 5.77 38.04 -32.78
CA LEU A 60 6.76 39.00 -32.30
C LEU A 60 6.83 39.04 -30.76
N ILE A 61 7.99 39.38 -30.21
CA ILE A 61 8.14 39.59 -28.77
C ILE A 61 7.30 40.77 -28.28
N SER A 62 7.06 41.78 -29.13
CA SER A 62 6.18 42.91 -28.83
C SER A 62 4.75 42.46 -28.47
N GLU A 63 4.24 41.40 -29.08
CA GLU A 63 2.89 40.87 -28.85
C GLU A 63 2.76 40.08 -27.55
N LEU A 64 3.89 39.66 -26.97
CA LEU A 64 3.95 38.84 -25.75
C LEU A 64 4.00 39.66 -24.46
N HIS A 65 3.96 40.99 -24.55
CA HIS A 65 4.00 41.84 -23.37
C HIS A 65 2.80 41.58 -22.46
N GLY A 66 3.10 41.15 -21.24
CA GLY A 66 2.11 41.00 -20.18
C GLY A 66 1.88 42.31 -19.41
N ALA A 67 1.58 42.18 -18.13
CA ALA A 67 1.27 43.30 -17.24
C ALA A 67 2.41 44.32 -17.04
N SER A 68 3.66 43.97 -17.37
CA SER A 68 4.83 44.85 -17.27
C SER A 68 5.44 45.12 -18.65
N PRO A 69 5.55 46.40 -19.08
CA PRO A 69 6.23 46.73 -20.33
C PRO A 69 7.73 46.40 -20.23
N GLY A 70 8.27 45.72 -21.23
CA GLY A 70 9.71 45.41 -21.34
C GLY A 70 10.18 44.09 -20.70
N LEU A 71 9.31 43.31 -20.04
CA LEU A 71 9.67 42.00 -19.49
C LEU A 71 8.75 40.90 -20.01
N VAL A 72 9.33 39.86 -20.63
CA VAL A 72 8.61 38.68 -21.12
C VAL A 72 9.20 37.43 -20.47
N THR A 73 8.34 36.53 -19.99
CA THR A 73 8.77 35.30 -19.31
C THR A 73 8.36 34.09 -20.13
N LEU A 74 9.34 33.31 -20.58
CA LEU A 74 9.18 32.08 -21.36
C LEU A 74 9.76 30.89 -20.59
N ARG A 75 9.39 29.69 -21.00
CA ARG A 75 9.85 28.42 -20.43
C ARG A 75 10.53 27.60 -21.50
N LEU A 76 11.70 27.09 -21.19
CA LEU A 76 12.43 26.17 -22.03
C LEU A 76 12.19 24.75 -21.51
N VAL A 77 11.45 23.95 -22.27
CA VAL A 77 10.97 22.64 -21.85
C VAL A 77 11.49 21.56 -22.79
N PRO A 78 12.00 20.43 -22.29
CA PRO A 78 12.39 19.31 -23.12
C PRO A 78 11.18 18.70 -23.83
N ARG A 79 11.32 18.46 -25.13
CA ARG A 79 10.34 17.78 -25.96
C ARG A 79 10.36 16.31 -25.59
N LEU A 80 9.22 15.82 -25.13
CA LEU A 80 9.06 14.40 -24.86
C LEU A 80 8.82 13.69 -26.19
N LEU A 81 9.68 12.71 -26.51
CA LEU A 81 9.46 11.79 -27.61
C LEU A 81 8.09 11.12 -27.38
N GLY A 82 7.19 11.30 -28.34
CA GLY A 82 5.75 11.09 -28.14
C GLY A 82 5.36 9.67 -27.70
N GLY A 83 4.31 9.61 -26.88
CA GLY A 83 3.67 8.37 -26.41
C GLY A 83 2.43 8.63 -25.54
N LYS A 84 1.64 9.65 -25.89
CA LYS A 84 0.51 10.17 -25.07
C LYS A 84 -0.67 9.19 -24.89
N GLY A 85 -0.58 7.97 -25.41
CA GLY A 85 -1.66 6.98 -25.46
C GLY A 85 -1.85 6.12 -24.19
N GLY A 86 -0.88 6.12 -23.28
CA GLY A 86 -0.92 5.27 -22.08
C GLY A 86 -2.08 5.59 -21.15
N PHE A 87 -2.29 6.87 -20.83
CA PHE A 87 -3.32 7.27 -19.86
C PHE A 87 -4.75 6.93 -20.33
N GLY A 88 -5.08 7.22 -21.59
CA GLY A 88 -6.39 6.84 -22.16
C GLY A 88 -6.61 5.32 -22.22
N SER A 89 -5.56 4.54 -22.48
CA SER A 89 -5.64 3.08 -22.43
C SER A 89 -5.88 2.55 -21.00
N GLN A 90 -5.22 3.16 -20.00
CA GLN A 90 -5.42 2.83 -18.60
C GLN A 90 -6.84 3.19 -18.14
N LEU A 91 -7.37 4.35 -18.56
CA LEU A 91 -8.76 4.72 -18.29
C LEU A 91 -9.75 3.75 -18.90
N ARG A 92 -9.54 3.34 -20.17
CA ARG A 92 -10.39 2.33 -20.82
C ARG A 92 -10.31 0.98 -20.12
N ALA A 93 -9.11 0.53 -19.75
CA ALA A 93 -8.91 -0.72 -19.02
C ALA A 93 -9.55 -0.69 -17.62
N ALA A 94 -9.40 0.41 -16.88
CA ALA A 94 -10.01 0.59 -15.57
C ALA A 94 -11.54 0.68 -15.65
N GLY A 95 -12.08 1.44 -16.60
CA GLY A 95 -13.52 1.55 -16.83
C GLY A 95 -14.16 0.21 -17.19
N GLY A 96 -13.50 -0.61 -18.01
CA GLY A 96 -13.96 -1.97 -18.32
C GLY A 96 -14.01 -2.88 -17.08
N ARG A 97 -13.03 -2.79 -16.18
CA ARG A 97 -13.01 -3.55 -14.92
C ARG A 97 -14.13 -3.12 -13.98
N MET A 98 -14.33 -1.80 -13.82
CA MET A 98 -15.38 -1.26 -12.96
C MET A 98 -16.79 -1.58 -13.46
N SER A 99 -16.99 -1.62 -14.78
CA SER A 99 -18.29 -1.94 -15.37
C SER A 99 -18.62 -3.44 -15.35
N SER A 100 -17.62 -4.31 -15.51
CA SER A 100 -17.84 -5.77 -15.53
C SER A 100 -17.90 -6.41 -14.15
N GLN A 101 -17.21 -5.86 -13.14
CA GLN A 101 -17.29 -6.36 -11.78
C GLN A 101 -18.57 -5.88 -11.10
N LYS A 102 -19.61 -6.73 -11.13
CA LYS A 102 -20.82 -6.52 -10.34
C LYS A 102 -20.48 -6.60 -8.86
N THR A 103 -20.62 -5.48 -8.16
CA THR A 103 -20.36 -5.38 -6.72
C THR A 103 -21.33 -6.27 -5.94
N ASN A 104 -20.82 -7.33 -5.30
CA ASN A 104 -21.63 -8.21 -4.44
C ASN A 104 -21.76 -7.68 -2.99
N ASN A 105 -21.15 -6.54 -2.68
CA ASN A 105 -21.24 -5.94 -1.34
C ASN A 105 -22.52 -5.10 -1.19
N ASN A 106 -23.66 -5.80 -1.06
CA ASN A 106 -24.98 -5.18 -0.83
C ASN A 106 -25.27 -4.92 0.66
N ASP A 107 -24.30 -5.11 1.56
CA ASP A 107 -24.53 -5.06 3.01
C ASP A 107 -24.87 -3.66 3.53
N SER A 108 -24.48 -2.63 2.77
CA SER A 108 -24.77 -1.23 3.08
C SER A 108 -26.17 -0.78 2.65
N CYS A 109 -26.83 -1.55 1.78
CA CYS A 109 -28.18 -1.23 1.31
C CYS A 109 -29.19 -1.31 2.48
N ARG A 110 -30.22 -0.47 2.40
CA ARG A 110 -31.33 -0.46 3.36
C ARG A 110 -32.56 -1.17 2.79
N ASP A 111 -33.37 -1.74 3.66
CA ASP A 111 -34.69 -2.25 3.32
C ASP A 111 -35.76 -1.13 3.35
N LEU A 112 -36.99 -1.46 2.96
CA LEU A 112 -38.14 -0.53 3.00
C LEU A 112 -38.53 -0.09 4.42
N SER A 113 -38.03 -0.79 5.44
CA SER A 113 -38.18 -0.43 6.86
C SER A 113 -37.04 0.46 7.38
N GLY A 114 -36.06 0.79 6.53
CA GLY A 114 -34.90 1.62 6.86
C GLY A 114 -33.74 0.89 7.55
N ARG A 115 -33.84 -0.42 7.79
CA ARG A 115 -32.77 -1.24 8.40
C ARG A 115 -31.75 -1.66 7.34
N ARG A 116 -30.47 -1.78 7.72
CA ARG A 116 -29.41 -2.22 6.78
C ARG A 116 -29.47 -3.73 6.59
N LEU A 117 -29.20 -4.21 5.37
CA LEU A 117 -29.15 -5.65 5.08
C LEU A 117 -28.13 -6.39 5.97
N ASN A 118 -27.03 -5.74 6.35
CA ASN A 118 -26.07 -6.30 7.31
C ASN A 118 -26.70 -6.62 8.68
N THR A 119 -27.55 -5.73 9.21
CA THR A 119 -28.21 -5.94 10.52
C THR A 119 -29.15 -7.14 10.50
N LEU A 120 -29.83 -7.37 9.37
CA LEU A 120 -30.67 -8.55 9.19
C LEU A 120 -29.83 -9.83 9.07
N LYS A 121 -28.73 -9.80 8.29
CA LYS A 121 -27.82 -10.95 8.14
C LYS A 121 -27.16 -11.33 9.47
N THR A 122 -26.72 -10.34 10.24
CA THR A 122 -26.13 -10.57 11.57
C THR A 122 -27.15 -11.14 12.55
N ALA A 123 -28.37 -10.60 12.60
CA ALA A 123 -29.44 -11.15 13.42
C ALA A 123 -29.75 -12.62 13.07
N LYS A 124 -29.85 -12.96 11.78
CA LYS A 124 -30.06 -14.35 11.33
C LYS A 124 -28.92 -15.28 11.76
N ARG A 125 -27.67 -14.86 11.56
CA ARG A 125 -26.49 -15.63 12.01
C ARG A 125 -26.48 -15.84 13.53
N LEU A 126 -26.93 -14.87 14.31
CA LEU A 126 -27.03 -15.02 15.77
C LEU A 126 -28.10 -16.05 16.16
N VAL A 127 -29.25 -16.03 15.50
CA VAL A 127 -30.31 -17.03 15.73
C VAL A 127 -29.82 -18.43 15.38
N GLU A 128 -29.23 -18.61 14.19
CA GLU A 128 -28.63 -19.88 13.76
C GLU A 128 -27.56 -20.37 14.75
N TYR A 129 -26.74 -19.45 15.28
CA TYR A 129 -25.72 -19.79 16.27
C TYR A 129 -26.32 -20.30 17.59
N MET A 130 -27.44 -19.74 18.03
CA MET A 130 -28.15 -20.16 19.24
C MET A 130 -28.84 -21.51 19.03
N GLU A 131 -29.46 -21.73 17.86
CA GLU A 131 -30.11 -23.00 17.51
C GLU A 131 -29.08 -24.14 17.46
N HIS A 132 -27.93 -23.91 16.81
CA HIS A 132 -26.84 -24.88 16.72
C HIS A 132 -26.01 -25.01 18.00
N GLU A 133 -26.24 -24.20 19.04
CA GLU A 133 -25.49 -24.28 20.29
C GLU A 133 -25.66 -25.66 20.96
N SER A 134 -26.86 -26.22 20.91
CA SER A 134 -27.18 -27.52 21.51
C SER A 134 -26.43 -28.67 20.83
N ASP A 135 -26.38 -28.66 19.50
CA ASP A 135 -25.66 -29.68 18.71
C ASP A 135 -24.15 -29.54 18.86
N ARG A 136 -23.62 -28.31 18.89
CA ARG A 136 -22.20 -28.07 19.19
C ARG A 136 -21.81 -28.55 20.57
N LYS A 137 -22.67 -28.33 21.58
CA LYS A 137 -22.44 -28.80 22.96
C LYS A 137 -22.43 -30.32 23.03
N LYS A 138 -23.36 -31.00 22.34
CA LYS A 138 -23.37 -32.47 22.22
C LYS A 138 -22.11 -32.99 21.53
N ALA A 139 -21.78 -32.46 20.35
CA ALA A 139 -20.58 -32.84 19.61
C ALA A 139 -19.29 -32.59 20.42
N ALA A 140 -19.22 -31.48 21.16
CA ALA A 140 -18.09 -31.21 22.05
C ALA A 140 -18.03 -32.17 23.24
N ALA A 141 -19.18 -32.56 23.80
CA ALA A 141 -19.24 -33.55 24.86
C ALA A 141 -18.82 -34.94 24.36
N ASP A 142 -19.27 -35.35 23.17
CA ASP A 142 -18.92 -36.64 22.57
C ASP A 142 -17.44 -36.68 22.18
N ALA A 143 -16.90 -35.59 21.63
CA ALA A 143 -15.46 -35.47 21.37
C ALA A 143 -14.63 -35.52 22.66
N LYS A 144 -15.12 -34.92 23.75
CA LYS A 144 -14.46 -35.03 25.07
C LYS A 144 -14.51 -36.45 25.60
N LYS A 145 -15.65 -37.13 25.53
CA LYS A 145 -15.79 -38.54 25.94
C LYS A 145 -14.88 -39.46 25.12
N ALA A 146 -14.84 -39.31 23.80
CA ALA A 146 -13.95 -40.10 22.94
C ALA A 146 -12.47 -39.85 23.26
N LYS A 147 -12.07 -38.61 23.59
CA LYS A 147 -10.72 -38.31 24.05
C LYS A 147 -10.41 -38.97 25.39
N LEU A 148 -11.34 -38.92 26.34
CA LEU A 148 -11.18 -39.58 27.64
C LEU A 148 -11.07 -41.10 27.49
N GLU A 149 -11.95 -41.73 26.72
CA GLU A 149 -11.90 -43.17 26.47
C GLU A 149 -10.59 -43.60 25.78
N ASN A 150 -10.10 -42.82 24.82
CA ASN A 150 -8.82 -43.11 24.17
C ASN A 150 -7.64 -42.95 25.14
N LEU A 151 -7.68 -41.96 26.04
CA LEU A 151 -6.69 -41.81 27.10
C LEU A 151 -6.76 -42.98 28.10
N GLU A 152 -7.95 -43.37 28.54
CA GLU A 152 -8.17 -44.51 29.42
C GLU A 152 -7.68 -45.81 28.78
N ARG A 153 -7.97 -46.04 27.50
CA ARG A 153 -7.48 -47.21 26.75
C ARG A 153 -5.96 -47.23 26.65
N LYS A 154 -5.31 -46.08 26.44
CA LYS A 154 -3.85 -45.95 26.43
C LYS A 154 -3.24 -46.21 27.81
N ILE A 155 -3.87 -45.70 28.87
CA ILE A 155 -3.44 -45.94 30.26
C ILE A 155 -3.62 -47.41 30.63
N ALA A 156 -4.76 -48.02 30.28
CA ALA A 156 -5.05 -49.42 30.52
C ALA A 156 -4.06 -50.33 29.76
N ALA A 157 -3.81 -50.05 28.47
CA ALA A 157 -2.80 -50.77 27.69
C ALA A 157 -1.38 -50.60 28.25
N ALA A 158 -1.07 -49.45 28.86
CA ALA A 158 0.19 -49.23 29.58
C ALA A 158 0.22 -49.88 30.98
N SER A 159 -0.90 -50.43 31.47
CA SER A 159 -1.02 -51.04 32.81
C SER A 159 -1.11 -52.57 32.82
N VAL A 160 -1.28 -53.22 31.66
CA VAL A 160 -1.46 -54.68 31.55
C VAL A 160 -0.16 -55.49 31.59
N ASP A 161 1.01 -54.86 31.51
CA ASP A 161 2.29 -55.56 31.74
C ASP A 161 3.15 -54.80 32.77
N PRO A 162 3.10 -55.17 34.07
CA PRO A 162 4.02 -54.62 35.06
C PRO A 162 5.49 -55.05 34.83
N GLU A 163 5.74 -56.05 34.00
CA GLU A 163 7.09 -56.64 33.81
C GLU A 163 7.85 -56.20 32.55
N THR A 164 7.20 -55.63 31.52
CA THR A 164 7.90 -55.23 30.27
C THR A 164 7.96 -53.71 30.04
N LEU A 165 7.23 -52.90 30.81
CA LEU A 165 7.28 -51.43 30.79
C LEU A 165 7.88 -50.81 32.07
N ALA A 166 8.59 -51.62 32.88
CA ALA A 166 9.44 -51.14 33.98
C ALA A 166 10.75 -50.50 33.49
N GLY A 167 10.88 -50.18 32.20
CA GLY A 167 11.94 -49.33 31.66
C GLY A 167 11.63 -47.85 31.87
N LYS A 168 11.78 -47.38 33.11
CA LYS A 168 11.72 -45.96 33.53
C LYS A 168 10.33 -45.33 33.66
N LYS A 169 9.55 -45.76 34.67
CA LYS A 169 8.88 -44.76 35.53
C LYS A 169 10.00 -44.04 36.29
N HIS A 170 10.60 -43.02 35.67
CA HIS A 170 11.45 -42.09 36.40
C HIS A 170 10.51 -41.40 37.40
N ARG A 171 10.56 -41.81 38.68
CA ARG A 171 10.00 -40.98 39.74
C ARG A 171 10.76 -39.66 39.61
N PHE A 172 10.06 -38.68 39.07
CA PHE A 172 10.58 -37.34 38.92
C PHE A 172 10.57 -36.71 40.32
N ASP A 173 11.54 -37.13 41.13
CA ASP A 173 11.83 -36.67 42.49
C ASP A 173 12.98 -35.64 42.46
N ASP A 174 13.09 -34.86 41.37
CA ASP A 174 13.95 -33.68 41.33
C ASP A 174 13.26 -32.56 42.11
N THR A 175 13.53 -32.53 43.41
CA THR A 175 12.99 -31.53 44.36
C THR A 175 13.26 -30.09 43.91
N GLU A 176 14.46 -29.82 43.37
CA GLU A 176 14.87 -28.51 42.86
C GLU A 176 14.01 -28.06 41.67
N TYR A 177 13.76 -28.93 40.68
CA TYR A 177 12.89 -28.58 39.54
C TYR A 177 11.43 -28.34 39.98
N LEU A 178 10.93 -29.12 40.94
CA LEU A 178 9.57 -28.95 41.46
C LEU A 178 9.42 -27.64 42.24
N GLU A 179 10.46 -27.21 42.94
CA GLU A 179 10.54 -25.91 43.61
C GLU A 179 10.63 -24.77 42.60
N GLU A 180 11.55 -24.84 41.62
CA GLU A 180 11.66 -23.86 40.54
C GLU A 180 10.36 -23.71 39.74
N SER A 181 9.69 -24.82 39.43
CA SER A 181 8.42 -24.79 38.73
C SER A 181 7.30 -24.17 39.57
N ARG A 182 7.27 -24.42 40.88
CA ARG A 182 6.31 -23.78 41.80
C ARG A 182 6.59 -22.29 41.92
N GLU A 183 7.85 -21.88 42.06
CA GLU A 183 8.24 -20.47 42.11
C GLU A 183 7.90 -19.73 40.81
N LEU A 184 8.14 -20.34 39.65
CA LEU A 184 7.75 -19.76 38.35
C LEU A 184 6.23 -19.56 38.26
N VAL A 185 5.44 -20.53 38.72
CA VAL A 185 3.97 -20.43 38.74
C VAL A 185 3.49 -19.35 39.73
N ASP A 186 4.08 -19.27 40.91
CA ASP A 186 3.73 -18.27 41.92
C ASP A 186 4.17 -16.85 41.53
N ASN A 187 5.29 -16.70 40.82
CA ASN A 187 5.74 -15.43 40.25
C ASN A 187 4.79 -14.94 39.16
N VAL A 188 4.32 -15.82 38.27
CA VAL A 188 3.31 -15.46 37.26
C VAL A 188 1.98 -15.11 37.93
N ARG A 189 1.55 -15.89 38.92
CA ARG A 189 0.29 -15.65 39.63
C ARG A 189 0.32 -14.34 40.42
N SER A 190 1.43 -14.03 41.10
CA SER A 190 1.60 -12.77 41.81
C SER A 190 1.68 -11.58 40.86
N ALA A 191 2.37 -11.69 39.72
CA ALA A 191 2.36 -10.65 38.70
C ALA A 191 0.94 -10.35 38.21
N VAL A 192 0.15 -11.37 37.87
CA VAL A 192 -1.25 -11.21 37.46
C VAL A 192 -2.11 -10.64 38.58
N SER A 193 -1.97 -11.10 39.82
CA SER A 193 -2.73 -10.54 40.95
C SER A 193 -2.35 -9.09 41.25
N THR A 194 -1.08 -8.71 41.10
CA THR A 194 -0.66 -7.30 41.25
C THR A 194 -1.18 -6.43 40.11
N GLU A 195 -1.24 -6.96 38.88
CA GLU A 195 -1.87 -6.29 37.74
C GLU A 195 -3.38 -6.14 37.97
N GLU A 196 -4.07 -7.19 38.38
CA GLU A 196 -5.51 -7.18 38.71
C GLU A 196 -5.82 -6.20 39.87
N GLU A 197 -4.98 -6.14 40.91
CA GLU A 197 -5.12 -5.16 42.00
C GLU A 197 -4.80 -3.73 41.55
N SER A 198 -3.88 -3.53 40.60
CA SER A 198 -3.59 -2.21 40.03
C SER A 198 -4.75 -1.73 39.13
N GLN A 199 -5.40 -2.64 38.42
CA GLN A 199 -6.64 -2.39 37.68
C GLN A 199 -7.82 -2.13 38.62
N ASN A 200 -7.88 -2.78 39.79
CA ASN A 200 -8.91 -2.52 40.78
C ASN A 200 -8.67 -1.21 41.56
N ARG A 201 -7.40 -0.81 41.80
CA ARG A 201 -7.04 0.50 42.39
C ARG A 201 -7.32 1.68 41.45
N THR A 202 -7.33 1.45 40.14
CA THR A 202 -7.77 2.45 39.15
C THR A 202 -9.30 2.52 39.00
N ALA A 203 -10.05 1.61 39.61
CA ALA A 203 -11.52 1.61 39.62
C ALA A 203 -12.16 2.25 40.88
N PHE A 204 -11.37 2.64 41.91
CA PHE A 204 -11.89 3.31 43.11
C PHE A 204 -11.32 4.73 43.26
N ASN A 205 -11.89 5.66 42.50
CA ASN A 205 -11.95 7.09 42.85
C ASN A 205 -13.14 7.73 42.11
N PRO A 206 -14.34 7.82 42.71
CA PRO A 206 -15.42 8.62 42.17
C PRO A 206 -15.34 10.01 42.80
N THR A 207 -14.80 10.99 42.09
CA THR A 207 -15.26 12.41 42.10
C THR A 207 -14.25 13.29 41.38
N GLY A 208 -14.73 14.01 40.36
CA GLY A 208 -14.10 15.25 39.90
C GLY A 208 -13.90 15.38 38.40
N GLY A 209 -14.82 16.09 37.75
CA GLY A 209 -14.49 16.99 36.64
C GLY A 209 -14.40 16.38 35.24
N LEU A 210 -15.55 16.32 34.57
CA LEU A 210 -15.64 16.08 33.13
C LEU A 210 -15.28 17.37 32.37
N GLU A 211 -14.05 17.49 31.88
CA GLU A 211 -13.75 18.31 30.70
C GLU A 211 -13.19 17.40 29.60
N VAL A 212 -14.02 17.16 28.58
CA VAL A 212 -13.63 16.45 27.36
C VAL A 212 -13.29 17.49 26.30
N SER A 213 -12.00 17.73 26.10
CA SER A 213 -11.49 18.33 24.85
C SER A 213 -10.90 17.24 23.98
N ARG A 214 -11.41 17.16 22.75
CA ARG A 214 -11.03 16.22 21.69
C ARG A 214 -9.61 16.52 21.21
N HIS A 215 -8.84 15.49 20.82
CA HIS A 215 -8.27 15.41 19.46
C HIS A 215 -7.65 14.03 19.17
N HIS A 216 -7.87 13.58 17.93
CA HIS A 216 -7.32 12.40 17.27
C HIS A 216 -5.79 12.33 17.31
N CYS A 217 -5.23 11.11 17.31
CA CYS A 217 -4.07 10.79 16.49
C CYS A 217 -3.97 9.28 16.18
N SER A 218 -3.61 9.03 14.94
CA SER A 218 -3.52 7.78 14.22
C SER A 218 -2.18 7.09 14.42
N GLY A 219 -2.15 5.76 14.37
CA GLY A 219 -0.94 4.94 14.18
C GLY A 219 -1.37 3.49 13.97
N ALA A 220 -1.44 3.01 12.73
CA ALA A 220 -0.35 2.35 12.01
C ALA A 220 0.00 0.97 12.57
N SER A 221 -0.47 -0.07 11.89
CA SER A 221 0.21 -1.37 11.88
C SER A 221 0.04 -2.02 10.51
N SER A 222 1.18 -2.11 9.85
CA SER A 222 1.47 -2.76 8.59
C SER A 222 1.39 -4.29 8.67
N THR A 223 1.48 -4.90 7.48
CA THR A 223 1.82 -6.29 7.14
C THR A 223 0.71 -7.35 7.24
N ASN A 224 0.15 -7.72 6.09
CA ASN A 224 0.46 -9.04 5.51
C ASN A 224 0.21 -9.06 3.99
N ARG A 225 1.26 -9.31 3.20
CA ARG A 225 1.17 -9.49 1.74
C ARG A 225 0.80 -10.93 1.45
N GLY A 226 -0.33 -11.10 0.77
CA GLY A 226 -0.82 -12.40 0.31
C GLY A 226 0.09 -13.03 -0.73
N SER A 227 0.28 -14.33 -0.56
CA SER A 227 0.78 -15.33 -1.48
C SER A 227 0.18 -15.21 -2.89
N GLY A 228 1.04 -15.00 -3.88
CA GLY A 228 0.68 -15.09 -5.30
C GLY A 228 0.67 -16.55 -5.75
N SER A 229 -0.52 -17.08 -6.03
CA SER A 229 -0.67 -18.30 -6.82
C SER A 229 -0.40 -17.99 -8.30
N SER A 230 0.61 -18.66 -8.82
CA SER A 230 0.95 -18.78 -10.23
C SER A 230 -0.17 -19.47 -11.02
N ASN A 231 -0.81 -18.75 -11.93
CA ASN A 231 -1.55 -19.36 -13.04
C ASN A 231 -0.91 -18.93 -14.36
N SER A 232 -0.26 -19.91 -14.99
CA SER A 232 0.27 -19.89 -16.34
C SER A 232 -0.86 -19.72 -17.36
N ILE A 233 -0.81 -18.63 -18.15
CA ILE A 233 -1.57 -18.53 -19.39
C ILE A 233 -0.57 -18.54 -20.54
N THR A 234 -0.64 -19.61 -21.30
CA THR A 234 0.05 -19.85 -22.56
C THR A 234 -0.38 -18.82 -23.60
N CYS A 235 0.55 -17.97 -24.06
CA CYS A 235 0.39 -17.18 -25.27
C CYS A 235 0.96 -17.98 -26.44
N GLY A 236 0.07 -18.53 -27.26
CA GLY A 236 0.42 -19.12 -28.55
C GLY A 236 0.50 -18.05 -29.64
N GLY A 237 1.58 -18.12 -30.43
CA GLY A 237 1.59 -17.76 -31.85
C GLY A 237 2.00 -16.33 -32.19
N GLY A 238 3.24 -16.15 -32.66
CA GLY A 238 3.62 -14.92 -33.36
C GLY A 238 5.11 -14.68 -33.59
N ILE A 239 5.72 -15.46 -34.48
CA ILE A 239 6.82 -15.08 -35.41
C ILE A 239 8.09 -14.43 -34.81
N CYS A 240 9.19 -15.18 -34.75
CA CYS A 240 10.55 -14.63 -34.65
C CYS A 240 11.46 -15.34 -35.67
N LEU A 241 11.75 -14.64 -36.77
CA LEU A 241 12.84 -14.98 -37.69
C LEU A 241 14.16 -14.61 -37.02
N ASN A 242 14.95 -15.62 -36.67
CA ASN A 242 16.33 -15.44 -36.21
C ASN A 242 17.21 -15.08 -37.41
N THR A 243 17.82 -13.89 -37.38
CA THR A 243 19.04 -13.58 -38.13
C THR A 243 20.11 -13.21 -37.13
N ALA A 244 21.17 -14.02 -37.09
CA ALA A 244 22.36 -13.78 -36.29
C ALA A 244 23.12 -12.54 -36.76
N PRO A 245 23.94 -11.95 -35.88
CA PRO A 245 25.29 -11.63 -36.30
C PRO A 245 26.34 -12.25 -35.38
N GLN A 246 27.34 -12.86 -36.04
CA GLN A 246 28.52 -13.42 -35.44
C GLN A 246 29.37 -12.35 -34.75
N SER A 247 29.91 -12.77 -33.61
CA SER A 247 31.08 -12.25 -32.92
C SER A 247 32.30 -12.03 -33.83
N VAL A 248 32.96 -10.89 -33.68
CA VAL A 248 34.41 -10.79 -33.91
C VAL A 248 35.04 -10.03 -32.74
N LEU A 249 35.82 -10.78 -31.95
CA LEU A 249 36.84 -10.33 -31.02
C LEU A 249 37.74 -9.25 -31.64
N HIS A 250 38.10 -8.23 -30.87
CA HIS A 250 39.52 -7.85 -30.76
C HIS A 250 39.80 -7.36 -29.35
N CYS A 251 40.80 -8.00 -28.75
CA CYS A 251 41.40 -7.70 -27.47
C CYS A 251 42.77 -7.09 -27.77
N ILE A 252 42.97 -5.85 -27.33
CA ILE A 252 44.16 -5.18 -26.75
C ILE A 252 43.80 -3.71 -26.61
#